data_AF-A0A453JGB9-F1
#
_entry.id   AF-A0A453JGB9-F1
#
_cell.length_a   1.000
_cell.length_b   1.000
_cell.length_c   1.000
_cell.angle_alpha   90.00
_cell.angle_beta   90.00
_cell.angle_gamma   90.00
#
_symmetry.space_group_name_H-M   'P 1'
#
loop_
_entity.id
_entity.type
_entity.pdbx_description
1 polymer ?
#
loop_
_entity_poly.entity_id
_entity_poly.type
_entity_poly.pdbx_seq_one_letter_code
_entity_poly.pdbx_strand_id
1 'polypeptide(L)'
;GTRELPLPTCFELLLGKERDRWPLEARLICAAHDGSVRKIKKIAKELDVHGHGIPVTVANTTYMGMNALDAAGGHGSLPVYRYLVEEVKMDVGNPDTAQGFTPLEYAVQNGHLPAIRYLVDHGADLHQERSTLTLLHTAAVH
;
A
#
# COMPACT_ATOMS: atom_id res chain seq x y z
N GLY A 1 7.06 3.39 21.76
CA GLY A 1 6.80 4.31 20.64
C GLY A 1 7.78 4.01 19.54
N THR A 2 7.48 3.01 18.73
CA THR A 2 8.18 2.78 17.47
C THR A 2 7.91 3.99 16.59
N ARG A 3 8.96 4.76 16.26
CA ARG A 3 8.87 5.82 15.26
C ARG A 3 8.62 5.12 13.92
N GLU A 4 7.36 4.94 13.59
CA GLU A 4 6.91 4.46 12.28
C GLU A 4 7.38 5.47 11.25
N LEU A 5 8.30 5.04 10.39
CA LEU A 5 8.81 5.88 9.33
C LEU A 5 7.87 5.70 8.13
N PRO A 6 7.20 6.78 7.65
CA PRO A 6 6.34 6.68 6.50
C PRO A 6 7.15 6.23 5.29
N LEU A 7 6.49 5.58 4.34
CA LEU A 7 7.06 5.41 3.01
C LEU A 7 7.28 6.81 2.41
N PRO A 8 8.37 7.04 1.64
CA PRO A 8 9.44 6.11 1.29
C PRO A 8 10.64 6.13 2.25
N THR A 9 10.57 6.85 3.38
CA THR A 9 11.71 7.07 4.29
C THR A 9 12.27 5.76 4.86
N CYS A 10 11.42 4.77 5.15
CA CYS A 10 11.88 3.46 5.59
C CYS A 10 12.74 2.75 4.54
N PHE A 11 12.41 2.87 3.25
CA PHE A 11 13.19 2.26 2.16
C PHE A 11 14.47 3.05 1.89
N GLU A 12 14.45 4.38 2.00
CA GLU A 12 15.64 5.21 1.83
C GLU A 12 16.72 4.91 2.88
N LEU A 13 16.34 4.53 4.11
CA LEU A 13 17.30 4.11 5.13
C LEU A 13 17.95 2.75 4.82
N LEU A 14 17.21 1.84 4.18
CA LEU A 14 17.68 0.47 3.92
C LEU A 14 18.43 0.33 2.59
N LEU A 15 17.94 1.02 1.56
CA LEU A 15 18.43 0.92 0.17
C LEU A 15 19.24 2.15 -0.26
N GLY A 16 19.31 3.17 0.59
CA GLY A 16 19.90 4.47 0.27
C GLY A 16 18.94 5.37 -0.51
N LYS A 17 19.33 6.64 -0.68
CA LYS A 17 18.51 7.69 -1.31
C LYS A 17 18.35 7.55 -2.83
N GLU A 18 19.14 6.69 -3.47
CA GLU A 18 19.13 6.48 -4.92
C GLU A 18 18.04 5.49 -5.34
N ARG A 19 16.82 6.00 -5.52
CA ARG A 19 15.61 5.20 -5.85
C ARG A 19 15.70 4.40 -7.14
N ASP A 20 16.56 4.79 -8.07
CA ASP A 20 16.75 4.08 -9.33
C ASP A 20 17.51 2.75 -9.17
N ARG A 21 18.28 2.61 -8.08
CA ARG A 21 19.01 1.36 -7.75
C ARG A 21 18.19 0.40 -6.91
N TRP A 22 16.97 0.78 -6.54
CA TRP A 22 16.11 -0.07 -5.73
C TRP A 22 15.61 -1.27 -6.54
N PRO A 23 15.36 -2.41 -5.87
CA PRO A 23 14.71 -3.55 -6.51
C PRO A 23 13.34 -3.11 -7.08
N LEU A 24 12.94 -3.75 -8.18
CA LEU A 24 11.73 -3.35 -8.92
C LEU A 24 10.48 -3.48 -8.03
N GLU A 25 10.45 -4.45 -7.13
CA GLU A 25 9.41 -4.67 -6.14
C GLU A 25 9.29 -3.44 -5.23
N ALA A 26 10.38 -2.97 -4.62
CA ALA A 26 10.37 -1.77 -3.79
C ALA A 26 9.95 -0.52 -4.57
N ARG A 27 10.41 -0.39 -5.82
CA ARG A 27 10.01 0.73 -6.70
C ARG A 27 8.52 0.67 -7.04
N LEU A 28 7.95 -0.52 -7.21
CA LEU A 28 6.52 -0.73 -7.44
C LEU A 28 5.71 -0.29 -6.21
N ILE A 29 6.12 -0.71 -5.01
CA ILE A 29 5.48 -0.30 -3.75
C ILE A 29 5.52 1.22 -3.58
N CYS A 30 6.66 1.87 -3.84
CA CYS A 30 6.74 3.32 -3.78
C CYS A 30 5.95 4.03 -4.89
N ALA A 31 5.84 3.45 -6.07
CA ALA A 31 4.98 4.00 -7.12
C ALA A 31 3.50 3.98 -6.71
N ALA A 32 3.07 2.97 -5.95
CA ALA A 32 1.73 2.91 -5.38
C ALA A 32 1.53 4.00 -4.30
N HIS A 33 2.50 4.16 -3.40
CA HIS A 33 2.51 5.23 -2.39
C HIS A 33 2.51 6.64 -3.00
N ASP A 34 3.22 6.85 -4.11
CA ASP A 34 3.25 8.12 -4.85
C ASP A 34 1.97 8.35 -5.68
N GLY A 35 0.98 7.46 -5.63
CA GLY A 35 -0.28 7.60 -6.38
C GLY A 35 -0.16 7.38 -7.90
N SER A 36 0.93 6.75 -8.37
CA SER A 36 1.30 6.73 -9.79
C SER A 36 0.98 5.39 -10.50
N VAL A 37 -0.28 5.20 -10.91
CA VAL A 37 -0.72 3.99 -11.67
C VAL A 37 0.13 3.72 -12.92
N ARG A 38 0.53 4.78 -13.65
CA ARG A 38 1.39 4.65 -14.84
C ARG A 38 2.74 4.01 -14.52
N LYS A 39 3.36 4.38 -13.39
CA LYS A 39 4.63 3.80 -12.94
C LYS A 39 4.44 2.36 -12.50
N ILE A 40 3.36 2.06 -11.77
CA ILE A 40 3.00 0.68 -11.37
C ILE A 40 2.92 -0.22 -12.61
N LYS A 41 2.14 0.17 -13.63
CA LYS A 41 1.99 -0.63 -14.86
C LYS A 41 3.32 -0.81 -15.60
N LYS A 42 4.18 0.21 -15.63
CA LYS A 42 5.51 0.12 -16.26
C LYS A 42 6.41 -0.87 -15.53
N ILE A 43 6.53 -0.74 -14.21
CA ILE A 43 7.40 -1.61 -13.39
C ILE A 43 6.86 -3.04 -13.37
N ALA A 44 5.54 -3.21 -13.27
CA ALA A 44 4.91 -4.53 -13.35
C ALA A 44 5.16 -5.21 -14.70
N LYS A 45 5.21 -4.47 -15.80
CA LYS A 45 5.62 -5.02 -17.11
C LYS A 45 7.08 -5.47 -17.13
N GLU A 46 7.96 -4.77 -16.42
CA GLU A 46 9.37 -5.17 -16.27
C GLU A 46 9.52 -6.41 -15.37
N LEU A 47 8.65 -6.56 -14.35
CA LEU A 47 8.59 -7.71 -13.45
C LEU A 47 7.88 -8.94 -14.05
N ASP A 48 6.99 -8.75 -15.03
CA ASP A 48 6.24 -9.84 -15.69
C ASP A 48 7.11 -10.61 -16.71
N VAL A 49 8.25 -11.12 -16.25
CA VAL A 49 9.20 -11.89 -17.06
C VAL A 49 8.56 -13.19 -17.57
N HIS A 50 7.61 -13.73 -16.82
CA HIS A 50 6.97 -15.02 -17.09
C HIS A 50 5.63 -14.88 -17.85
N GLY A 51 5.13 -13.65 -18.08
CA GLY A 51 3.94 -13.40 -18.89
C GLY A 51 2.61 -13.82 -18.23
N HIS A 52 2.53 -13.76 -16.89
CA HIS A 52 1.29 -14.05 -16.15
C HIS A 52 0.28 -12.90 -16.26
N GLY A 53 0.72 -11.74 -16.75
CA GLY A 53 -0.07 -10.54 -16.93
C GLY A 53 0.15 -9.53 -15.82
N ILE A 54 0.11 -8.26 -16.21
CA ILE A 54 0.34 -7.09 -15.33
C ILE A 54 -0.47 -7.16 -14.03
N PRO A 55 -1.79 -7.49 -14.02
CA PRO A 55 -2.55 -7.55 -12.78
C PRO A 55 -2.03 -8.61 -11.81
N VAL A 56 -1.74 -9.82 -12.29
CA VAL A 56 -1.25 -10.92 -11.46
C VAL A 56 0.12 -10.58 -10.87
N THR A 57 1.00 -9.98 -11.67
CA THR A 57 2.31 -9.53 -11.21
C THR A 57 2.16 -8.46 -10.12
N VAL A 58 1.28 -7.48 -10.29
CA VAL A 58 1.03 -6.45 -9.26
C VAL A 58 0.49 -7.05 -7.97
N ALA A 59 -0.48 -7.96 -8.04
CA ALA A 59 -1.08 -8.60 -6.88
C ALA A 59 -0.07 -9.44 -6.07
N ASN A 60 0.83 -10.14 -6.76
CA ASN A 60 1.83 -11.01 -6.14
C ASN A 60 3.11 -10.27 -5.73
N THR A 61 3.30 -9.03 -6.20
CA THR A 61 4.49 -8.24 -5.85
C THR A 61 4.34 -7.72 -4.43
N THR A 62 5.22 -8.17 -3.56
CA THR A 62 5.37 -7.65 -2.20
C THR A 62 6.82 -7.25 -1.96
N TYR A 63 7.05 -6.27 -1.11
CA TYR A 63 8.38 -5.90 -0.67
C TYR A 63 8.38 -5.62 0.83
N MET A 64 9.27 -6.29 1.57
CA MET A 64 9.30 -6.26 3.03
C MET A 64 7.96 -6.61 3.70
N GLY A 65 7.16 -7.44 3.03
CA GLY A 65 5.87 -7.88 3.53
C GLY A 65 4.70 -6.94 3.26
N MET A 66 4.95 -5.79 2.63
CA MET A 66 3.91 -4.86 2.14
C MET A 66 3.63 -5.11 0.66
N ASN A 67 2.37 -4.97 0.27
CA ASN A 67 1.91 -4.99 -1.11
C ASN A 67 1.59 -3.56 -1.62
N ALA A 68 1.20 -3.45 -2.89
CA ALA A 68 0.89 -2.15 -3.50
C ALA A 68 -0.35 -1.46 -2.89
N LEU A 69 -1.31 -2.24 -2.39
CA LEU A 69 -2.56 -1.74 -1.79
C LEU A 69 -2.31 -1.17 -0.39
N ASP A 70 -1.42 -1.77 0.39
CA ASP A 70 -0.99 -1.27 1.70
C ASP A 70 -0.30 0.08 1.54
N ALA A 71 0.65 0.15 0.59
CA ALA A 71 1.40 1.37 0.30
C ALA A 71 0.55 2.48 -0.32
N ALA A 72 -0.58 2.15 -0.97
CA ALA A 72 -1.51 3.13 -1.46
C ALA A 72 -2.11 3.99 -0.33
N GLY A 73 -2.02 3.62 0.94
CA GLY A 73 -2.50 4.46 2.05
C GLY A 73 -1.81 5.83 2.15
N GLY A 74 -0.68 6.03 1.49
CA GLY A 74 0.00 7.32 1.38
C GLY A 74 -0.51 8.23 0.26
N HIS A 75 -0.14 9.50 0.34
CA HIS A 75 -0.43 10.61 -0.60
C HIS A 75 -1.51 10.36 -1.67
N GLY A 76 -2.77 10.71 -1.36
CA GLY A 76 -3.76 11.14 -2.37
C GLY A 76 -4.03 10.16 -3.52
N SER A 77 -3.99 8.86 -3.25
CA SER A 77 -3.82 7.78 -4.23
C SER A 77 -5.13 7.05 -4.57
N LEU A 78 -6.30 7.70 -4.45
CA LEU A 78 -7.59 7.08 -4.82
C LEU A 78 -7.58 6.41 -6.22
N PRO A 79 -6.92 6.96 -7.26
CA PRO A 79 -6.76 6.27 -8.54
C PRO A 79 -5.99 4.95 -8.45
N VAL A 80 -5.02 4.83 -7.56
CA VAL A 80 -4.28 3.58 -7.29
C VAL A 80 -5.19 2.59 -6.59
N TYR A 81 -5.94 3.00 -5.56
CA TYR A 81 -6.92 2.12 -4.92
C TYR A 81 -7.93 1.55 -5.93
N ARG A 82 -8.48 2.40 -6.81
CA ARG A 82 -9.38 1.94 -7.89
C ARG A 82 -8.71 0.94 -8.81
N TYR A 83 -7.49 1.24 -9.26
CA TYR A 83 -6.75 0.32 -10.10
C TYR A 83 -6.53 -1.04 -9.41
N LEU A 84 -6.09 -1.03 -8.16
CA LEU A 84 -5.75 -2.26 -7.43
C LEU A 84 -6.98 -3.09 -7.03
N VAL A 85 -8.08 -2.45 -6.64
CA VAL A 85 -9.30 -3.14 -6.22
C VAL A 85 -10.17 -3.53 -7.42
N GLU A 86 -10.33 -2.64 -8.41
CA GLU A 86 -11.25 -2.87 -9.53
C GLU A 86 -10.60 -3.61 -10.71
N GLU A 87 -9.36 -3.26 -11.10
CA GLU A 87 -8.66 -3.93 -12.21
C GLU A 87 -7.86 -5.15 -11.71
N VAL A 88 -7.12 -5.01 -10.61
CA VAL A 88 -6.23 -6.08 -10.11
C VAL A 88 -6.96 -7.07 -9.19
N LYS A 89 -8.12 -6.71 -8.64
CA LYS A 89 -8.93 -7.56 -7.73
C LYS A 89 -8.18 -7.95 -6.45
N MET A 90 -7.37 -7.05 -5.91
CA MET A 90 -6.70 -7.27 -4.63
C MET A 90 -7.72 -7.24 -3.47
N ASP A 91 -7.45 -8.06 -2.46
CA ASP A 91 -8.23 -8.11 -1.23
C ASP A 91 -7.89 -6.93 -0.31
N VAL A 92 -8.91 -6.18 0.11
CA VAL A 92 -8.79 -4.99 0.96
C VAL A 92 -8.73 -5.32 2.46
N GLY A 93 -9.05 -6.56 2.85
CA GLY A 93 -9.12 -7.00 4.25
C GLY A 93 -7.89 -7.76 4.74
N ASN A 94 -6.94 -8.09 3.85
CA ASN A 94 -5.75 -8.82 4.25
C ASN A 94 -4.72 -7.88 4.90
N PRO A 95 -4.27 -8.17 6.12
CA PRO A 95 -3.18 -7.44 6.73
C PRO A 95 -1.87 -7.76 6.03
N ASP A 96 -0.98 -6.77 5.99
CA ASP A 96 0.38 -6.96 5.54
C ASP A 96 1.15 -7.92 6.47
N THR A 97 2.27 -8.44 6.00
CA THR A 97 3.14 -9.29 6.84
C THR A 97 4.22 -8.49 7.54
N ALA A 98 4.33 -7.20 7.24
CA ALA A 98 5.34 -6.31 7.77
C ALA A 98 5.00 -5.87 9.20
N GLN A 99 3.80 -5.35 9.39
CA GLN A 99 3.26 -4.80 10.63
C GLN A 99 1.93 -5.48 11.04
N GLY A 100 1.35 -6.30 10.16
CA GLY A 100 -0.01 -6.80 10.29
C GLY A 100 -1.06 -5.73 10.01
N PHE A 101 -0.71 -4.64 9.33
CA PHE A 101 -1.65 -3.56 9.06
C PHE A 101 -2.45 -3.79 7.79
N THR A 102 -3.74 -3.47 7.85
CA THR A 102 -4.62 -3.47 6.68
C THR A 102 -4.43 -2.19 5.86
N PRO A 103 -4.77 -2.20 4.56
CA PRO A 103 -4.80 -0.98 3.75
C PRO A 103 -5.63 0.15 4.36
N LEU A 104 -6.68 -0.19 5.10
CA LEU A 104 -7.54 0.76 5.80
C LEU A 104 -6.84 1.43 6.98
N GLU A 105 -6.10 0.66 7.80
CA GLU A 105 -5.28 1.19 8.88
C GLU A 105 -4.27 2.21 8.36
N TYR A 106 -3.60 1.93 7.23
CA TYR A 106 -2.71 2.88 6.58
C TYR A 106 -3.43 4.15 6.11
N ALA A 107 -4.61 4.03 5.52
CA ALA A 107 -5.40 5.19 5.11
C ALA A 107 -5.85 6.05 6.31
N VAL A 108 -6.17 5.43 7.46
CA VAL A 108 -6.51 6.15 8.70
C VAL A 108 -5.32 6.85 9.31
N GLN A 109 -4.17 6.18 9.44
CA GLN A 109 -2.96 6.78 9.99
C GLN A 109 -2.51 8.01 9.20
N ASN A 110 -2.70 7.99 7.87
CA ASN A 110 -2.39 9.12 6.99
C ASN A 110 -3.52 10.17 6.91
N GLY A 111 -4.65 9.97 7.60
CA GLY A 111 -5.79 10.90 7.59
C GLY A 111 -6.47 11.03 6.23
N HIS A 112 -6.37 10.02 5.36
CA HIS A 112 -6.86 10.07 3.98
C HIS A 112 -8.34 9.67 3.87
N LEU A 113 -9.23 10.57 4.30
CA LEU A 113 -10.70 10.37 4.30
C LEU A 113 -11.28 9.79 3.00
N PRO A 114 -10.88 10.24 1.79
CA PRO A 114 -11.40 9.66 0.55
C PRO A 114 -11.01 8.19 0.35
N ALA A 115 -9.79 7.81 0.76
CA ALA A 115 -9.31 6.43 0.67
C ALA A 115 -10.00 5.54 1.73
N ILE A 116 -10.17 6.06 2.95
CA ILE A 116 -10.92 5.39 4.02
C ILE A 116 -12.33 5.06 3.54
N ARG A 117 -13.05 6.05 3.01
CA ARG A 117 -14.42 5.83 2.53
C ARG A 117 -14.46 4.81 1.39
N TYR A 118 -13.53 4.91 0.44
CA TYR A 118 -13.46 3.97 -0.67
C TYR A 118 -13.22 2.53 -0.21
N LEU A 119 -12.27 2.30 0.70
CA LEU A 119 -11.97 0.97 1.21
C LEU A 119 -13.15 0.35 1.98
N VAL A 120 -13.83 1.16 2.79
CA VAL A 120 -15.02 0.73 3.54
C VAL A 120 -16.17 0.38 2.60
N ASP A 121 -16.40 1.21 1.57
CA ASP A 121 -17.41 0.94 0.53
C ASP A 121 -17.10 -0.36 -0.25
N HIS A 122 -15.84 -0.83 -0.24
CA HIS A 122 -15.39 -2.07 -0.88
C HIS A 122 -15.20 -3.23 0.11
N GLY A 123 -15.73 -3.12 1.33
CA GLY A 123 -15.79 -4.22 2.30
C GLY A 123 -14.61 -4.34 3.25
N ALA A 124 -13.75 -3.30 3.34
CA ALA A 124 -12.74 -3.25 4.40
C ALA A 124 -13.41 -3.07 5.76
N ASP A 125 -13.01 -3.88 6.74
CA ASP A 125 -13.58 -3.83 8.09
C ASP A 125 -12.90 -2.77 8.96
N LEU A 126 -13.66 -1.76 9.37
CA LEU A 126 -13.22 -0.71 10.31
C LEU A 126 -13.06 -1.23 11.75
N HIS A 127 -13.67 -2.37 12.07
CA HIS A 127 -13.78 -2.93 13.41
C HIS A 127 -12.87 -4.12 13.63
N GLN A 128 -11.92 -4.40 12.74
CA GLN A 128 -11.00 -5.50 12.92
C GLN A 128 -10.20 -5.29 14.21
N GLU A 129 -10.58 -6.02 15.26
CA GLU A 129 -10.05 -5.86 16.61
C GLU A 129 -8.59 -6.32 16.65
N ARG A 130 -7.65 -5.40 16.39
CA ARG A 130 -6.26 -5.59 16.84
C ARG A 130 -6.21 -5.15 18.30
N SER A 131 -5.86 -6.10 19.15
CA SER A 131 -6.07 -6.16 20.60
C SER A 131 -5.38 -5.09 21.46
N THR A 132 -5.07 -3.88 20.98
CA THR A 132 -4.53 -2.81 21.82
C THR A 132 -4.92 -1.38 21.45
N LEU A 133 -5.31 -1.06 20.21
CA LEU A 133 -5.62 0.33 19.82
C LEU A 133 -6.66 0.34 18.69
N THR A 134 -7.92 0.61 19.04
CA THR A 134 -9.00 0.81 18.06
C THR A 134 -8.63 1.94 17.10
N LEU A 135 -8.84 1.72 15.80
CA LEU A 135 -8.72 2.69 14.69
C LEU A 135 -9.22 4.12 15.04
N LEU A 136 -10.28 4.20 15.85
CA LEU A 136 -10.88 5.43 16.35
C LEU A 136 -9.98 6.27 17.27
N HIS A 137 -9.08 5.66 18.04
CA HIS A 137 -8.15 6.41 18.89
C HIS A 137 -7.07 7.11 18.06
N THR A 138 -6.57 6.48 16.99
CA THR A 138 -5.50 7.06 16.16
C THR A 138 -6.01 8.25 15.33
N ALA A 139 -7.27 8.20 14.86
CA ALA A 139 -7.89 9.29 14.12
C ALA A 139 -8.12 10.56 14.97
N ALA A 140 -8.14 10.45 16.30
CA ALA A 140 -8.37 11.59 17.21
C ALA A 140 -7.08 12.28 17.68
N VAL A 141 -5.90 11.72 17.38
CA VAL A 141 -4.60 12.20 17.90
C VAL A 141 -3.83 13.07 16.88
N HIS A 142 -4.32 13.23 15.66
CA HIS A 142 -3.76 14.13 14.64
C HIS A 142 -4.61 15.37 14.40
#